data_AF-A0A257KKP4-F1
#
_entry.id   AF-A0A257KKP4-F1
#
_cell.length_a   1.000
_cell.length_b   1.000
_cell.length_c   1.000
_cell.angle_alpha   90.00
_cell.angle_beta   90.00
_cell.angle_gamma   90.00
#
_symmetry.space_group_name_H-M   'P 1'
#
loop_
_entity.id
_entity.type
_entity.pdbx_description
1 polymer ?
#
loop_
_entity_poly.entity_id
_entity_poly.type
_entity_poly.pdbx_seq_one_letter_code
_entity_poly.pdbx_strand_id
1 'polypeptide(L)'
;MRATRVIATLFVLAVNMPAFAETAIQPLPKEECQAIAVTLTKVTGIKLNVTEGTPPIMLEGLSGKACLMNGQATGVNRDFNTIQFKVAEAFPGWTTAEYDADGAAALVRSLKLGNKRLAYRLEMEPPKGTCTENVPIVDCKVPMKRWVWTIEAAGYTR
;
A
#
# COMPACT_ATOMS: atom_id res chain seq x y z
N MET A 1 3.33 -16.35 -78.16
CA MET A 1 3.14 -16.81 -76.77
C MET A 1 3.45 -15.65 -75.84
N ARG A 2 2.45 -15.04 -75.19
CA ARG A 2 2.62 -13.92 -74.25
C ARG A 2 2.33 -14.42 -72.84
N ALA A 3 3.32 -14.33 -71.96
CA ALA A 3 3.24 -14.78 -70.58
C ALA A 3 2.67 -13.67 -69.69
N THR A 4 1.49 -13.91 -69.14
CA THR A 4 0.81 -13.02 -68.18
C THR A 4 1.44 -13.19 -66.80
N ARG A 5 2.07 -12.14 -66.26
CA ARG A 5 2.59 -12.12 -64.88
C ARG A 5 1.48 -11.67 -63.95
N VAL A 6 1.05 -12.55 -63.05
CA VAL A 6 0.14 -12.21 -61.94
C VAL A 6 0.99 -11.76 -60.76
N ILE A 7 0.89 -10.48 -60.40
CA ILE A 7 1.52 -9.92 -59.20
C ILE A 7 0.51 -10.07 -58.06
N ALA A 8 0.79 -10.98 -57.12
CA ALA A 8 0.02 -11.14 -55.90
C ALA A 8 0.50 -10.11 -54.86
N THR A 9 -0.31 -9.07 -54.63
CA THR A 9 -0.07 -8.06 -53.62
C THR A 9 -0.48 -8.61 -52.25
N LEU A 10 0.49 -8.98 -51.41
CA LEU A 10 0.24 -9.32 -50.00
C LEU A 10 -0.12 -8.05 -49.22
N PHE A 11 -1.37 -7.94 -48.79
CA PHE A 11 -1.78 -6.99 -47.76
C PHE A 11 -1.38 -7.54 -46.39
N VAL A 12 -0.32 -6.98 -45.79
CA VAL A 12 0.02 -7.22 -44.38
C VAL A 12 -0.89 -6.30 -43.56
N LEU A 13 -1.94 -6.87 -42.96
CA LEU A 13 -2.77 -6.19 -41.98
C LEU A 13 -1.94 -5.98 -40.71
N ALA A 14 -1.39 -4.78 -40.54
CA ALA A 14 -0.84 -4.33 -39.28
C ALA A 14 -1.99 -4.23 -38.26
N VAL A 15 -2.11 -5.24 -37.41
CA VAL A 15 -3.02 -5.22 -36.26
C VAL A 15 -2.47 -4.19 -35.28
N ASN A 16 -3.04 -2.98 -35.30
CA ASN A 16 -2.79 -1.98 -34.26
C ASN A 16 -3.38 -2.51 -32.95
N MET A 17 -2.59 -3.27 -32.18
CA MET A 17 -2.94 -3.57 -30.80
C MET A 17 -2.94 -2.24 -30.04
N PRO A 18 -4.06 -1.84 -29.42
CA PRO A 18 -4.05 -0.67 -28.56
C PRO A 18 -3.04 -0.94 -27.44
N ALA A 19 -2.03 -0.11 -27.35
CA ALA A 19 -1.19 -0.08 -26.16
C ALA A 19 -2.12 0.19 -24.98
N PHE A 20 -2.20 -0.77 -24.05
CA PHE A 20 -2.81 -0.52 -22.76
C PHE A 20 -1.98 0.57 -22.08
N ALA A 21 -2.39 1.83 -22.23
CA ALA A 21 -1.80 2.91 -21.48
C ALA A 21 -2.15 2.64 -20.02
N GLU A 22 -1.17 2.23 -19.22
CA GLU A 22 -1.31 2.17 -17.77
C GLU A 22 -1.78 3.55 -17.31
N THR A 23 -3.01 3.61 -16.81
CA THR A 23 -3.59 4.86 -16.36
C THR A 23 -2.86 5.25 -15.08
N ALA A 24 -2.03 6.30 -15.16
CA ALA A 24 -1.27 6.78 -14.03
C ALA A 24 -2.21 7.16 -12.88
N ILE A 25 -1.91 6.66 -11.68
CA ILE A 25 -2.73 6.92 -10.51
C ILE A 25 -2.70 8.40 -10.12
N GLN A 26 -3.79 8.88 -9.54
CA GLN A 26 -3.89 10.24 -9.01
C GLN A 26 -4.01 10.20 -7.49
N PRO A 27 -3.43 11.17 -6.77
CA PRO A 27 -3.56 11.24 -5.32
C PRO A 27 -5.02 11.48 -4.92
N LEU A 28 -5.42 11.01 -3.74
CA LEU A 28 -6.70 11.41 -3.18
C LEU A 28 -6.75 12.92 -2.94
N PRO A 29 -7.94 13.54 -2.97
CA PRO A 29 -8.12 14.92 -2.53
C PRO A 29 -7.50 15.14 -1.15
N LYS A 30 -6.88 16.31 -0.95
CA LYS A 30 -6.12 16.63 0.26
C LYS A 30 -6.96 16.44 1.53
N GLU A 31 -8.22 16.88 1.52
CA GLU A 31 -9.15 16.80 2.64
C GLU A 31 -9.46 15.33 2.99
N GLU A 32 -9.64 14.48 1.97
CA GLU A 32 -9.89 13.06 2.16
C GLU A 32 -8.65 12.35 2.69
N CYS A 33 -7.46 12.66 2.16
CA CYS A 33 -6.23 12.09 2.66
C CYS A 33 -5.95 12.49 4.12
N GLN A 34 -6.22 13.75 4.48
CA GLN A 34 -6.14 14.20 5.87
C GLN A 34 -7.14 13.48 6.77
N ALA A 35 -8.38 13.25 6.30
CA ALA A 35 -9.39 12.51 7.06
C ALA A 35 -8.97 11.05 7.31
N ILE A 36 -8.38 10.38 6.31
CA ILE A 36 -7.80 9.04 6.46
C ILE A 36 -6.66 9.07 7.48
N ALA A 37 -5.73 10.02 7.37
CA ALA A 37 -4.61 10.15 8.29
C ALA A 37 -5.07 10.35 9.75
N VAL A 38 -6.08 11.21 9.98
CA VAL A 38 -6.69 11.43 11.30
C VAL A 38 -7.32 10.15 11.83
N THR A 39 -8.01 9.40 10.97
CA THR A 39 -8.63 8.11 11.33
C THR A 39 -7.57 7.11 11.75
N LEU A 40 -6.49 6.96 10.96
CA LEU A 40 -5.36 6.10 11.28
C LEU A 40 -4.68 6.52 12.58
N THR A 41 -4.43 7.82 12.79
CA THR A 41 -3.87 8.32 14.06
C THR A 41 -4.76 8.00 15.24
N LYS A 42 -6.08 8.12 15.10
CA LYS A 42 -7.03 7.82 16.18
C LYS A 42 -7.01 6.34 16.58
N VAL A 43 -6.93 5.42 15.62
CA VAL A 43 -6.98 3.98 15.91
C VAL A 43 -5.63 3.40 16.35
N THR A 44 -4.54 3.91 15.77
CA THR A 44 -3.18 3.42 16.07
C THR A 44 -2.53 4.16 17.24
N GLY A 45 -2.93 5.41 17.50
CA GLY A 45 -2.19 6.32 18.39
C GLY A 45 -0.92 6.90 17.77
N ILE A 46 -0.66 6.65 16.48
CA ILE A 46 0.54 7.10 15.78
C ILE A 46 0.22 8.38 15.01
N LYS A 47 0.89 9.49 15.33
CA LYS A 47 0.73 10.75 14.60
C LYS A 47 1.30 10.62 13.19
N LEU A 48 0.48 10.91 12.17
CA LEU A 48 0.89 10.80 10.78
C LEU A 48 1.22 12.16 10.15
N ASN A 49 2.25 12.17 9.33
CA ASN A 49 2.55 13.24 8.39
C ASN A 49 1.93 12.88 7.03
N VAL A 50 1.33 13.88 6.39
CA VAL A 50 0.65 13.72 5.09
C VAL A 50 1.42 14.50 4.04
N THR A 51 1.80 13.84 2.95
CA THR A 51 2.48 14.43 1.80
C THR A 51 1.94 13.84 0.50
N GLU A 52 2.20 14.49 -0.64
CA GLU A 52 2.00 13.88 -1.94
C GLU A 52 3.35 13.46 -2.52
N GLY A 53 3.42 12.28 -3.15
CA GLY A 53 4.68 11.79 -3.68
C GLY A 53 4.56 10.56 -4.55
N THR A 54 5.70 10.02 -4.92
CA THR A 54 5.81 8.75 -5.65
C THR A 54 5.25 7.61 -4.78
N PRO A 55 4.48 6.67 -5.36
CA PRO A 55 4.00 5.50 -4.63
C PRO A 55 5.14 4.74 -3.93
N PRO A 56 4.95 4.31 -2.68
CA PRO A 56 5.95 3.54 -1.95
C PRO A 56 6.09 2.13 -2.53
N ILE A 57 7.12 1.40 -2.11
CA ILE A 57 7.43 0.06 -2.62
C ILE A 57 6.28 -0.95 -2.48
N MET A 58 5.40 -0.77 -1.48
CA MET A 58 4.19 -1.60 -1.34
C MET A 58 3.17 -1.42 -2.47
N LEU A 59 3.37 -0.43 -3.34
CA LEU A 59 2.60 -0.15 -4.55
C LEU A 59 3.48 -0.27 -5.81
N GLU A 60 4.46 -1.16 -5.79
CA GLU A 60 5.32 -1.42 -6.94
C GLU A 60 4.50 -1.69 -8.22
N GLY A 61 4.98 -1.16 -9.34
CA GLY A 61 4.30 -1.22 -10.63
C GLY A 61 3.27 -0.11 -10.88
N LEU A 62 2.98 0.76 -9.89
CA LEU A 62 2.11 1.92 -10.13
C LEU A 62 2.90 3.17 -10.50
N SER A 63 2.52 3.78 -11.62
CA SER A 63 3.02 5.09 -12.05
C SER A 63 2.07 6.21 -11.62
N GLY A 64 2.58 7.42 -11.37
CA GLY A 64 1.79 8.59 -10.98
C GLY A 64 2.16 9.13 -9.59
N LYS A 65 1.17 9.70 -8.89
CA LYS A 65 1.34 10.22 -7.52
C LYS A 65 0.28 9.65 -6.59
N ALA A 66 0.66 9.44 -5.34
CA ALA A 66 -0.24 9.05 -4.27
C ALA A 66 -0.19 10.07 -3.13
N CYS A 67 -1.25 10.12 -2.34
CA CYS A 67 -1.19 10.77 -1.04
C CYS A 67 -0.57 9.81 -0.02
N LEU A 68 0.58 10.17 0.51
CA LEU A 68 1.40 9.39 1.43
C LEU A 68 1.14 9.84 2.86
N MET A 69 1.01 8.87 3.76
CA MET A 69 0.78 9.06 5.17
C MET A 69 1.78 8.19 5.93
N ASN A 70 2.65 8.77 6.75
CA ASN A 70 3.63 7.99 7.50
C ASN A 70 3.82 8.52 8.91
N GLY A 71 4.15 7.64 9.83
CA GLY A 71 4.46 8.01 11.20
C GLY A 71 5.08 6.87 11.98
N GLN A 72 5.76 7.24 13.06
CA GLN A 72 6.33 6.30 14.01
C GLN A 72 5.97 6.70 15.44
N ALA A 73 5.81 5.71 16.32
CA ALA A 73 5.60 5.94 17.74
C ALA A 73 6.26 4.86 18.59
N THR A 74 6.66 5.24 19.80
CA THR A 74 7.00 4.32 20.89
C THR A 74 6.02 4.51 22.04
N GLY A 75 6.04 3.64 23.05
CA GLY A 75 5.12 3.74 24.19
C GLY A 75 3.71 3.23 23.92
N VAL A 76 3.42 2.74 22.71
CA VAL A 76 2.13 2.15 22.36
C VAL A 76 2.00 0.80 23.06
N ASN A 77 1.17 0.76 24.11
CA ASN A 77 0.90 -0.45 24.88
C ASN A 77 -0.37 -1.15 24.37
N ARG A 78 -0.30 -1.64 23.13
CA ARG A 78 -1.39 -2.37 22.46
C ARG A 78 -0.82 -3.61 21.79
N ASP A 79 -1.65 -4.62 21.65
CA ASP A 79 -1.34 -5.81 20.88
C ASP A 79 -1.46 -5.53 19.36
N PHE A 80 -0.61 -6.16 18.56
CA PHE A 80 -0.55 -5.98 17.10
C PHE A 80 -1.85 -6.37 16.40
N ASN A 81 -2.39 -7.54 16.74
CA ASN A 81 -3.65 -8.01 16.17
C ASN A 81 -4.79 -7.06 16.55
N THR A 82 -4.78 -6.53 17.78
CA THR A 82 -5.77 -5.53 18.20
C THR A 82 -5.73 -4.27 17.33
N ILE A 83 -4.54 -3.76 16.99
CA ILE A 83 -4.43 -2.58 16.13
C ILE A 83 -4.83 -2.93 14.69
N GLN A 84 -4.41 -4.08 14.15
CA GLN A 84 -4.75 -4.46 12.77
C GLN A 84 -6.27 -4.53 12.56
N PHE A 85 -7.00 -5.16 13.49
CA PHE A 85 -8.46 -5.29 13.39
C PHE A 85 -9.13 -3.93 13.50
N LYS A 86 -8.67 -3.08 14.42
CA LYS A 86 -9.19 -1.71 14.55
C LYS A 86 -8.96 -0.86 13.31
N VAL A 87 -7.82 -1.02 12.62
CA VAL A 87 -7.58 -0.31 11.35
C VAL A 87 -8.56 -0.79 10.28
N ALA A 88 -8.77 -2.10 10.15
CA ALA A 88 -9.73 -2.66 9.20
C ALA A 88 -11.17 -2.18 9.46
N GLU A 89 -11.58 -2.11 10.72
CA GLU A 89 -12.92 -1.65 11.13
C GLU A 89 -13.11 -0.13 10.99
N ALA A 90 -12.02 0.65 10.93
CA ALA A 90 -12.08 2.12 10.91
C ALA A 90 -12.62 2.70 9.59
N PHE A 91 -12.70 1.89 8.54
CA PHE A 91 -13.04 2.32 7.19
C PHE A 91 -14.33 1.64 6.71
N PRO A 92 -15.50 2.02 7.25
CA PRO A 92 -16.77 1.43 6.85
C PRO A 92 -17.02 1.65 5.35
N GLY A 93 -17.53 0.62 4.67
CA GLY A 93 -17.78 0.62 3.23
C GLY A 93 -16.54 0.34 2.37
N TRP A 94 -15.34 0.37 2.94
CA TRP A 94 -14.15 -0.11 2.25
C TRP A 94 -14.08 -1.64 2.33
N THR A 95 -13.71 -2.27 1.24
CA THR A 95 -13.52 -3.73 1.17
C THR A 95 -12.06 -4.05 0.96
N THR A 96 -11.60 -5.20 1.44
CA THR A 96 -10.26 -5.71 1.13
C THR A 96 -10.05 -5.84 -0.38
N ALA A 97 -8.83 -5.54 -0.82
CA ALA A 97 -8.41 -5.56 -2.20
C ALA A 97 -7.35 -6.66 -2.43
N GLU A 98 -6.67 -6.61 -3.58
CA GLU A 98 -5.94 -7.75 -4.17
C GLU A 98 -4.62 -8.11 -3.47
N TYR A 99 -4.11 -7.29 -2.55
CA TYR A 99 -2.79 -7.47 -1.96
C TYR A 99 -2.82 -7.43 -0.43
N ASP A 100 -2.60 -8.60 0.17
CA ASP A 100 -2.46 -8.81 1.60
C ASP A 100 -1.18 -9.62 1.85
N ALA A 101 -0.29 -9.11 2.69
CA ALA A 101 0.91 -9.82 3.14
C ALA A 101 0.99 -9.76 4.66
N ASP A 102 1.26 -10.90 5.31
CA ASP A 102 1.35 -11.02 6.76
C ASP A 102 2.71 -11.55 7.18
N GLY A 103 3.30 -10.89 8.17
CA GLY A 103 4.47 -11.33 8.92
C GLY A 103 4.18 -11.31 10.41
N ALA A 104 5.12 -11.81 11.20
CA ALA A 104 4.94 -11.95 12.65
C ALA A 104 4.67 -10.63 13.40
N ALA A 105 5.20 -9.51 12.88
CA ALA A 105 5.07 -8.19 13.48
C ALA A 105 4.88 -7.10 12.41
N ALA A 106 4.48 -7.50 11.21
CA ALA A 106 4.28 -6.62 10.07
C ALA A 106 3.11 -7.12 9.24
N LEU A 107 2.34 -6.21 8.67
CA LEU A 107 1.29 -6.53 7.72
C LEU A 107 1.27 -5.47 6.63
N VAL A 108 0.87 -5.88 5.43
CA VAL A 108 0.45 -5.00 4.34
C VAL A 108 -0.97 -5.39 3.98
N ARG A 109 -1.83 -4.38 3.82
CA ARG A 109 -3.23 -4.53 3.42
C ARG A 109 -3.58 -3.49 2.39
N SER A 110 -4.49 -3.86 1.49
CA SER A 110 -5.09 -2.94 0.53
C SER A 110 -6.60 -2.91 0.71
N LEU A 111 -7.17 -1.71 0.69
CA LEU A 111 -8.60 -1.44 0.78
C LEU A 111 -9.06 -0.70 -0.48
N LYS A 112 -10.31 -0.94 -0.90
CA LYS A 112 -10.96 -0.25 -2.02
C LYS A 112 -12.33 0.31 -1.65
N LEU A 113 -12.67 1.47 -2.20
CA LEU A 113 -13.99 2.10 -2.14
C LEU A 113 -14.27 2.79 -3.48
N GLY A 114 -15.11 2.19 -4.32
CA GLY A 114 -15.32 2.66 -5.69
C GLY A 114 -14.01 2.65 -6.49
N ASN A 115 -13.62 3.79 -7.03
CA ASN A 115 -12.34 3.97 -7.73
C ASN A 115 -11.17 4.38 -6.81
N LYS A 116 -11.43 4.51 -5.50
CA LYS A 116 -10.41 4.88 -4.49
C LYS A 116 -9.74 3.64 -3.93
N ARG A 117 -8.45 3.78 -3.64
CA ARG A 117 -7.59 2.74 -3.06
C ARG A 117 -6.83 3.31 -1.88
N LEU A 118 -6.67 2.49 -0.86
CA LEU A 118 -5.86 2.76 0.33
C LEU A 118 -5.02 1.52 0.60
N ALA A 119 -3.72 1.61 0.41
CA ALA A 119 -2.79 0.59 0.87
C ALA A 119 -2.13 1.07 2.16
N TYR A 120 -1.90 0.16 3.11
CA TYR A 120 -1.15 0.47 4.31
C TYR A 120 -0.27 -0.70 4.75
N ARG A 121 0.90 -0.35 5.27
CA ARG A 121 1.80 -1.21 6.00
C ARG A 121 1.77 -0.80 7.47
N LEU A 122 1.55 -1.76 8.36
CA LEU A 122 1.70 -1.59 9.80
C LEU A 122 2.78 -2.55 10.27
N GLU A 123 3.73 -2.04 11.04
CA GLU A 123 4.84 -2.82 11.54
C GLU A 123 5.21 -2.40 12.95
N MET A 124 5.73 -3.34 13.72
CA MET A 124 6.36 -3.07 14.99
C MET A 124 7.68 -3.81 15.09
N GLU A 125 8.70 -3.10 15.55
CA GLU A 125 10.03 -3.66 15.76
C GLU A 125 10.50 -3.40 17.20
N PRO A 126 11.18 -4.37 17.83
CA PRO A 126 11.87 -4.15 19.08
C PRO A 126 13.06 -3.20 18.84
N PRO A 127 13.52 -2.45 19.85
CA PRO A 127 14.71 -1.62 19.70
C PRO A 127 15.92 -2.45 19.24
N LYS A 128 16.73 -1.88 18.35
CA LYS A 128 17.90 -2.58 17.80
C LYS A 128 18.80 -3.14 18.92
N GLY A 129 19.23 -4.39 18.76
CA GLY A 129 20.10 -5.09 19.71
C GLY A 129 19.41 -5.57 20.99
N THR A 130 18.08 -5.46 21.11
CA THR A 130 17.36 -5.95 22.31
C THR A 130 16.83 -7.37 22.21
N CYS A 131 16.69 -7.91 20.99
CA CYS A 131 16.42 -9.31 20.76
C CYS A 131 17.72 -10.03 20.37
N THR A 132 17.92 -11.22 20.91
CA THR A 132 19.02 -12.10 20.51
C THR A 132 18.83 -12.50 19.05
N GLU A 133 19.91 -12.50 18.26
CA GLU A 133 19.89 -12.75 16.81
C GLU A 133 19.25 -14.10 16.41
N ASN A 134 19.23 -15.09 17.31
CA ASN A 134 18.69 -16.42 17.07
C ASN A 134 17.30 -16.65 17.68
N VAL A 135 16.62 -15.58 18.12
CA VAL A 135 15.29 -15.67 18.73
C VAL A 135 14.27 -15.07 17.76
N PRO A 136 13.21 -15.81 17.37
CA PRO A 136 12.11 -15.26 16.59
C PRO A 136 11.58 -13.98 17.23
N ILE A 137 11.17 -13.00 16.42
CA ILE A 137 10.67 -11.71 16.92
C ILE A 137 9.50 -11.88 17.90
N VAL A 138 8.66 -12.90 17.69
CA VAL A 138 7.53 -13.28 18.57
C VAL A 138 7.96 -13.75 19.95
N ASP A 139 9.18 -14.29 20.08
CA ASP A 139 9.73 -14.80 21.34
C ASP A 139 10.57 -13.73 22.07
N CYS A 140 10.70 -12.54 21.49
CA CYS A 140 11.47 -11.47 22.09
C CYS A 140 10.75 -10.87 23.31
N LYS A 141 11.36 -11.02 24.49
CA LYS A 141 10.78 -10.64 25.80
C LYS A 141 10.82 -9.13 26.10
N VAL A 142 11.06 -8.29 25.09
CA VAL A 142 11.10 -6.83 25.27
C VAL A 142 9.68 -6.33 25.54
N PRO A 143 9.43 -5.54 26.60
CA PRO A 143 8.10 -5.00 26.86
C PRO A 143 7.56 -4.20 25.67
N MET A 144 6.32 -4.49 25.23
CA MET A 144 5.67 -3.87 24.05
C MET A 144 5.75 -2.35 24.01
N LYS A 145 5.65 -1.69 25.16
CA LYS A 145 5.80 -0.22 25.27
C LYS A 145 7.15 0.32 24.76
N ARG A 146 8.19 -0.52 24.63
CA ARG A 146 9.50 -0.16 24.10
C ARG A 146 9.63 -0.39 22.61
N TRP A 147 8.68 -1.09 21.99
CA TRP A 147 8.70 -1.35 20.57
C TRP A 147 8.40 -0.08 19.79
N VAL A 148 9.03 0.04 18.63
CA VAL A 148 8.78 1.10 17.67
C VAL A 148 7.68 0.62 16.74
N TRP A 149 6.60 1.37 16.69
CA TRP A 149 5.51 1.15 15.76
C TRP A 149 5.68 2.08 14.57
N THR A 150 5.56 1.52 13.38
CA THR A 150 5.63 2.25 12.12
C THR A 150 4.36 1.99 11.33
N ILE A 151 3.78 3.04 10.78
CA ILE A 151 2.72 2.92 9.79
C ILE A 151 3.06 3.77 8.58
N GLU A 152 2.87 3.16 7.41
CA GLU A 152 2.97 3.80 6.10
C GLU A 152 1.67 3.51 5.37
N ALA A 153 1.04 4.52 4.79
CA ALA A 153 -0.18 4.38 4.02
C ALA A 153 -0.12 5.24 2.75
N ALA A 154 -0.77 4.77 1.69
CA ALA A 154 -0.84 5.44 0.42
C ALA A 154 -2.28 5.40 -0.10
N GLY A 155 -2.86 6.57 -0.32
CA GLY A 155 -4.21 6.75 -0.86
C GLY A 155 -4.16 7.31 -2.29
N TYR A 156 -4.92 6.69 -3.20
CA TYR A 156 -4.97 7.11 -4.61
C TYR A 156 -6.29 6.72 -5.29
N THR A 157 -6.50 7.23 -6.50
CA THR A 157 -7.58 6.83 -7.41
C THR A 157 -7.03 6.17 -8.67
N ARG A 158 -7.83 5.29 -9.27
CA ARG A 158 -7.61 4.67 -10.59
C ARG A 158 -8.72 5.04 -11.55
#